data_AF-A0A927BH63-F1
#
_entry.id   AF-A0A927BH63-F1
#
_cell.length_a   1.000
_cell.length_b   1.000
_cell.length_c   1.000
_cell.angle_alpha   90.00
_cell.angle_beta   90.00
_cell.angle_gamma   90.00
#
_symmetry.space_group_name_H-M   'P 1'
#
loop_
_entity.id
_entity.type
_entity.pdbx_description
1 polymer ?
#
loop_
_entity_poly.entity_id
_entity_poly.type
_entity_poly.pdbx_seq_one_letter_code
_entity_poly.pdbx_strand_id
1 'polypeptide(L)'
;MKKLFAMGACLLALMGNPIGVYAGDTEVVVVRVYEAGQKGEIVLTGPNGRKETVLFESGAGTKKLAAAGKAYHAVVTKLYQEGYGLTSTFTTSGNGTTRYNITTLIFTKGD
;
A
#
# COMPACT_ATOMS: atom_id res chain seq x y z
N MET A 1 20.21 -0.66 -55.80
CA MET A 1 18.98 -0.34 -55.05
C MET A 1 18.60 -1.51 -54.13
N LYS A 2 19.08 -1.55 -52.88
CA LYS A 2 18.76 -2.63 -51.91
C LYS A 2 18.77 -2.20 -50.43
N LYS A 3 18.70 -0.90 -50.10
CA LYS A 3 18.90 -0.40 -48.71
C LYS A 3 17.67 0.21 -48.02
N LEU A 4 16.46 0.04 -48.56
CA LEU A 4 15.25 0.66 -47.98
C LEU A 4 14.43 -0.26 -47.05
N PHE A 5 14.82 -1.52 -46.84
CA PHE A 5 14.02 -2.45 -46.03
C PHE A 5 14.32 -2.44 -44.53
N ALA A 6 15.37 -1.77 -44.06
CA ALA A 6 15.77 -1.84 -42.64
C ALA A 6 14.99 -0.87 -41.71
N MET A 7 14.25 0.10 -42.25
CA MET A 7 13.61 1.15 -41.43
C MET A 7 12.14 0.86 -41.06
N GLY A 8 11.49 -0.10 -41.73
CA GLY A 8 10.11 -0.51 -41.42
C GLY A 8 10.01 -1.45 -40.21
N ALA A 9 11.04 -2.24 -39.93
CA ALA A 9 11.03 -3.22 -38.84
C ALA A 9 11.16 -2.57 -37.44
N CYS A 10 11.80 -1.40 -37.35
CA CYS A 10 11.90 -0.69 -36.07
C CYS A 10 10.58 -0.03 -35.65
N LEU A 11 9.69 0.31 -36.59
CA LEU A 11 8.35 0.84 -36.24
C LEU A 11 7.42 -0.23 -35.68
N LEU A 12 7.51 -1.48 -36.16
CA LEU A 12 6.70 -2.58 -35.65
C LEU A 12 7.17 -3.08 -34.27
N ALA A 13 8.48 -2.97 -33.98
CA ALA A 13 9.01 -3.26 -32.65
C ALA A 13 8.63 -2.19 -31.61
N LEU A 14 8.42 -0.94 -32.02
CA LEU A 14 7.97 0.14 -31.13
C LEU A 14 6.46 0.07 -30.83
N MET A 15 5.67 -0.61 -31.66
CA MET A 15 4.26 -0.93 -31.37
C MET A 15 4.08 -2.14 -30.45
N GLY A 16 5.14 -2.91 -30.18
CA GLY A 16 5.11 -4.15 -29.39
C GLY A 16 5.36 -3.99 -27.90
N ASN A 17 5.75 -2.79 -27.44
CA ASN A 17 5.78 -2.49 -26.02
C ASN A 17 4.54 -1.65 -25.71
N PRO A 18 3.50 -2.20 -25.07
CA PRO A 18 2.65 -1.33 -24.30
C PRO A 18 3.57 -0.62 -23.30
N ILE A 19 3.92 0.64 -23.58
CA ILE A 19 4.23 1.60 -22.52
C ILE A 19 3.03 1.46 -21.61
N GLY A 20 3.27 0.84 -20.45
CA GLY A 20 2.26 0.17 -19.65
C GLY A 20 0.95 0.93 -19.69
N VAL A 21 -0.08 0.22 -20.15
CA VAL A 21 -1.46 0.42 -19.71
C VAL A 21 -1.35 0.85 -18.25
N TYR A 22 -1.47 2.16 -17.99
CA TYR A 22 -1.65 2.64 -16.62
C TYR A 22 -2.85 1.86 -16.14
N ALA A 23 -2.59 1.01 -15.14
CA ALA A 23 -3.46 -0.04 -14.65
C ALA A 23 -4.94 0.32 -14.85
N GLY A 24 -5.70 -0.54 -15.54
CA GLY A 24 -7.17 -0.43 -15.53
C GLY A 24 -7.62 -0.22 -14.08
N ASP A 25 -8.48 0.79 -13.86
CA ASP A 25 -8.99 1.40 -12.61
C ASP A 25 -8.63 0.73 -11.28
N THR A 26 -7.34 0.45 -11.07
CA THR A 26 -6.90 -0.36 -9.94
C THR A 26 -6.97 0.54 -8.73
N GLU A 27 -8.01 0.34 -7.93
CA GLU A 27 -8.20 1.09 -6.72
C GLU A 27 -7.10 0.72 -5.72
N VAL A 28 -6.41 1.73 -5.20
CA VAL A 28 -5.34 1.57 -4.22
C VAL A 28 -5.76 2.16 -2.88
N VAL A 29 -5.55 1.39 -1.82
CA VAL A 29 -5.62 1.87 -0.44
C VAL A 29 -4.23 1.74 0.19
N VAL A 30 -3.72 2.86 0.67
CA VAL A 30 -2.48 2.91 1.44
C VAL A 30 -2.83 2.94 2.92
N VAL A 31 -2.38 1.93 3.66
CA VAL A 31 -2.56 1.85 5.12
C VAL A 31 -1.23 2.09 5.79
N ARG A 32 -1.13 3.13 6.62
CA ARG A 32 0.06 3.43 7.42
C ARG A 32 -0.25 3.18 8.87
N VAL A 33 0.45 2.24 9.48
CA VAL A 33 0.43 1.97 10.91
C VAL A 33 1.62 2.68 11.53
N TYR A 34 1.35 3.67 12.38
CA TYR A 34 2.37 4.34 13.18
C TYR A 34 2.23 3.92 14.63
N GLU A 35 3.33 3.49 15.23
CA GLU A 35 3.40 3.10 16.63
C GLU A 35 4.54 3.86 17.31
N ALA A 36 4.23 4.64 18.34
CA ALA A 36 5.22 5.34 19.15
C ALA A 36 4.80 5.42 20.61
N GLY A 37 5.64 4.87 21.50
CA GLY A 37 5.39 4.86 22.94
C GLY A 37 4.12 4.09 23.31
N GLN A 38 3.10 4.79 23.80
CA GLN A 38 1.85 4.20 24.33
C GLN A 38 0.64 4.37 23.40
N LYS A 39 0.83 5.00 22.24
CA LYS A 39 -0.24 5.31 21.29
C LYS A 39 0.16 4.82 19.90
N GLY A 40 -0.82 4.32 19.17
CA GLY A 40 -0.67 4.00 17.76
C GLY A 40 -1.83 4.57 16.96
N GLU A 41 -1.59 4.76 15.68
CA GLU A 41 -2.59 5.16 14.70
C GLU A 41 -2.47 4.31 13.44
N ILE A 42 -3.62 4.02 12.84
CA ILE A 42 -3.74 3.45 11.51
C ILE A 42 -4.36 4.53 10.63
N VAL A 43 -3.64 4.99 9.62
CA VAL A 43 -4.11 5.98 8.65
C VAL A 43 -4.35 5.25 7.33
N LEU A 44 -5.60 5.20 6.90
CA LEU A 44 -5.98 4.70 5.59
C LEU A 44 -6.11 5.89 4.64
N THR A 45 -5.50 5.79 3.47
CA THR A 45 -5.70 6.71 2.34
C THR A 45 -6.23 5.89 1.17
N GLY A 46 -7.52 6.05 0.86
CA GLY A 46 -8.18 5.32 -0.21
C GLY A 46 -8.27 6.12 -1.53
N PRO A 47 -9.05 5.61 -2.50
CA PRO A 47 -9.30 6.30 -3.75
C PRO A 47 -9.84 7.72 -3.52
N ASN A 48 -9.52 8.64 -4.44
CA ASN A 48 -9.94 10.04 -4.39
C ASN A 48 -9.47 10.82 -3.13
N GLY A 49 -8.45 10.31 -2.43
CA GLY A 49 -7.87 10.99 -1.26
C GLY A 49 -8.69 10.86 0.02
N ARG A 50 -9.69 9.95 0.06
CA ARG A 50 -10.44 9.64 1.30
C ARG A 50 -9.47 9.22 2.40
N LYS A 51 -9.60 9.82 3.58
CA LYS A 51 -8.78 9.49 4.76
C LYS A 51 -9.63 8.98 5.91
N GLU A 52 -9.14 7.93 6.56
CA GLU A 52 -9.70 7.38 7.80
C GLU A 52 -8.57 7.13 8.78
N THR A 53 -8.80 7.44 10.06
CA THR A 53 -7.81 7.25 11.13
C THR A 53 -8.41 6.42 12.24
N VAL A 54 -7.73 5.33 12.59
CA VAL A 54 -8.07 4.47 13.73
C VAL A 54 -6.99 4.62 14.79
N LEU A 55 -7.37 5.13 15.96
CA LEU A 55 -6.48 5.25 17.10
C LEU A 55 -6.54 3.99 17.97
N PHE A 56 -5.40 3.59 18.53
CA PHE A 56 -5.32 2.46 19.44
C PHE A 56 -4.22 2.66 20.49
N GLU A 57 -4.29 1.87 21.57
CA GLU A 57 -3.22 1.82 22.54
C GLU A 57 -2.07 0.95 22.03
N SER A 58 -0.86 1.50 21.95
CA SER A 58 0.35 0.78 21.51
C SER A 58 1.29 0.51 22.70
N GLY A 59 2.31 -0.31 22.49
CA GLY A 59 3.36 -0.61 23.45
C GLY A 59 3.56 -2.11 23.71
N ALA A 60 4.57 -2.42 24.51
CA ALA A 60 4.89 -3.79 24.91
C ALA A 60 4.02 -4.22 26.10
N GLY A 61 3.20 -5.25 25.91
CA GLY A 61 2.38 -5.86 26.95
C GLY A 61 1.10 -6.48 26.39
N THR A 62 0.65 -7.60 26.95
CA THR A 62 -0.45 -8.41 26.40
C THR A 62 -1.71 -7.59 26.11
N LYS A 63 -2.11 -6.68 27.01
CA LYS A 63 -3.27 -5.80 26.81
C LYS A 63 -3.09 -4.86 25.61
N LYS A 64 -1.91 -4.24 25.47
CA LYS A 64 -1.61 -3.29 24.39
C LYS A 64 -1.47 -4.01 23.05
N LEU A 65 -0.81 -5.17 23.05
CA LEU A 65 -0.73 -6.05 21.88
C LEU A 65 -2.12 -6.52 21.41
N ALA A 66 -3.01 -6.87 22.34
CA ALA A 66 -4.39 -7.22 22.01
C ALA A 66 -5.19 -6.02 21.45
N ALA A 67 -4.98 -4.82 21.99
CA ALA A 67 -5.61 -3.59 21.48
C ALA A 67 -5.15 -3.27 20.05
N ALA A 68 -3.83 -3.31 19.79
CA ALA A 68 -3.26 -3.16 18.47
C ALA A 68 -3.78 -4.24 17.51
N GLY A 69 -3.74 -5.51 17.92
CA GLY A 69 -4.25 -6.64 17.13
C GLY A 69 -5.72 -6.50 16.76
N LYS A 70 -6.58 -6.02 17.68
CA LYS A 70 -7.99 -5.72 17.39
C LYS A 70 -8.14 -4.62 16.34
N ALA A 71 -7.36 -3.55 16.44
CA ALA A 71 -7.38 -2.46 15.47
C ALA A 71 -6.91 -2.92 14.09
N TYR A 72 -5.82 -3.68 14.02
CA TYR A 72 -5.29 -4.25 12.77
C TYR A 72 -6.29 -5.20 12.14
N HIS A 73 -6.87 -6.11 12.93
CA HIS A 73 -7.88 -7.05 12.46
C HIS A 73 -9.08 -6.31 11.86
N ALA A 74 -9.64 -5.31 12.56
CA ALA A 74 -10.78 -4.55 12.06
C ALA A 74 -10.50 -3.87 10.71
N VAL A 75 -9.34 -3.22 10.55
CA VAL A 75 -8.95 -2.54 9.30
C VAL A 75 -8.72 -3.53 8.18
N VAL A 76 -7.94 -4.59 8.42
CA VAL A 76 -7.60 -5.58 7.40
C VAL A 76 -8.84 -6.35 6.95
N THR A 77 -9.69 -6.78 7.88
CA THR A 77 -10.96 -7.45 7.57
C THR A 77 -11.87 -6.56 6.73
N LYS A 78 -12.00 -5.27 7.08
CA LYS A 78 -12.78 -4.30 6.29
C LYS A 78 -12.28 -4.23 4.85
N LEU A 79 -10.97 -4.08 4.64
CA LEU A 79 -10.39 -3.98 3.30
C LEU A 79 -10.58 -5.27 2.49
N TYR A 80 -10.42 -6.43 3.12
CA TYR A 80 -10.71 -7.72 2.48
C TYR A 80 -12.18 -7.88 2.12
N GLN A 81 -13.11 -7.41 2.96
CA GLN A 81 -14.54 -7.41 2.65
C GLN A 81 -14.91 -6.44 1.52
N GLU A 82 -14.19 -5.33 1.39
CA GLU A 82 -14.31 -4.37 0.27
C GLU A 82 -13.66 -4.88 -1.03
N GLY A 83 -13.06 -6.07 -1.03
CA GLY A 83 -12.46 -6.71 -2.20
C GLY A 83 -11.00 -6.34 -2.46
N TYR A 84 -10.37 -5.57 -1.59
CA TYR A 84 -8.94 -5.27 -1.72
C TYR A 84 -8.08 -6.43 -1.25
N GLY A 85 -7.00 -6.73 -1.96
CA GLY A 85 -5.95 -7.68 -1.53
C GLY A 85 -4.68 -6.95 -1.07
N LEU A 86 -3.92 -7.52 -0.14
CA LEU A 86 -2.62 -7.00 0.26
C LEU A 86 -1.59 -7.29 -0.84
N THR A 87 -0.94 -6.26 -1.36
CA THR A 87 -0.02 -6.35 -2.50
C THR A 87 1.41 -6.02 -2.11
N SER A 88 1.61 -5.14 -1.12
CA SER A 88 2.96 -4.81 -0.66
C SER A 88 2.99 -4.42 0.81
N THR A 89 4.15 -4.56 1.43
CA THR A 89 4.44 -4.17 2.80
C THR A 89 5.86 -3.63 2.90
N PHE A 90 6.03 -2.50 3.58
CA PHE A 90 7.33 -1.97 3.92
C PHE A 90 7.31 -1.31 5.29
N THR A 91 8.41 -1.42 6.02
CA THR A 91 8.53 -0.91 7.38
C THR A 91 9.71 0.04 7.46
N THR A 92 9.52 1.15 8.16
CA THR A 92 10.58 2.04 8.59
C THR A 92 10.52 2.17 10.10
N SER A 93 11.68 2.15 10.75
CA SER A 93 11.77 2.32 12.20
C SER A 93 12.80 3.39 12.51
N GLY A 94 12.51 4.18 13.54
CA GLY A 94 13.41 5.21 14.05
C GLY A 94 13.91 4.83 15.44
N ASN A 95 15.22 4.87 15.64
CA ASN A 95 15.89 4.54 16.90
C ASN A 95 16.35 5.79 17.68
N GLY A 96 15.70 6.94 17.48
CA GLY A 96 15.99 8.18 18.21
C GLY A 96 15.47 8.18 19.66
N THR A 97 15.44 9.36 20.29
CA THR A 97 14.93 9.55 21.67
C THR A 97 13.50 9.02 21.85
N THR A 98 12.70 9.01 20.79
CA THR A 98 11.42 8.30 20.73
C THR A 98 11.53 7.17 19.71
N ARG A 99 11.46 5.93 20.19
CA ARG A 99 11.34 4.77 19.29
C ARG A 99 9.98 4.79 18.64
N TYR A 100 9.97 4.68 17.31
CA TYR A 100 8.75 4.55 16.54
C TYR A 100 8.92 3.52 15.43
N ASN A 101 7.81 2.89 15.07
CA ASN A 101 7.69 2.04 13.90
C ASN A 101 6.60 2.61 12.99
N ILE A 102 6.88 2.66 11.69
CA ILE A 102 5.90 2.94 10.65
C ILE A 102 5.87 1.73 9.73
N THR A 103 4.78 0.98 9.73
CA THR A 103 4.52 -0.07 8.76
C THR A 103 3.53 0.45 7.73
N THR A 104 3.87 0.37 6.46
CA THR A 104 2.97 0.71 5.36
C THR A 104 2.55 -0.56 4.64
N LEU A 105 1.25 -0.71 4.43
CA LEU A 105 0.62 -1.79 3.69
C LEU A 105 -0.06 -1.18 2.47
N ILE A 106 0.16 -1.78 1.31
CA ILE A 106 -0.50 -1.37 0.06
C ILE A 106 -1.53 -2.44 -0.28
N PHE A 107 -2.78 -2.02 -0.35
CA PHE A 107 -3.90 -2.85 -0.74
C PHE A 107 -4.41 -2.42 -2.12
N THR A 108 -4.70 -3.38 -3.00
CA THR A 108 -5.20 -3.11 -4.35
C THR A 108 -6.42 -3.97 -4.66
N LYS A 109 -7.36 -3.42 -5.42
CA LYS A 109 -8.51 -4.12 -5.99
C LYS A 109 -8.48 -3.88 -7.50
N GLY A 110 -8.42 -4.95 -8.28
CA GLY A 110 -8.57 -4.88 -9.73
C GLY A 110 -10.04 -4.92 -10.14
N ASP A 111 -10.31 -4.55 -11.39
CA ASP A 111 -11.62 -4.72 -12.04
C ASP A 111 -11.93 -6.18 -12.37
#